data_AF-A0A925AYW1-F1
#
_entry.id   AF-A0A925AYW1-F1
#
_cell.length_a   1.000
_cell.length_b   1.000
_cell.length_c   1.000
_cell.angle_alpha   90.00
_cell.angle_beta   90.00
_cell.angle_gamma   90.00
#
_symmetry.space_group_name_H-M   'P 1'
#
loop_
_entity.id
_entity.type
_entity.pdbx_description
1 polymer ?
#
loop_
_entity_poly.entity_id
_entity_poly.type
_entity_poly.pdbx_seq_one_letter_code
_entity_poly.pdbx_strand_id
1 'polypeptide(L)'
;MGGDGDGNPNVTAETVREAVERGRITVTRHYIKSLTELASGADYRAKARIRRVVDALVSREITCDELRNELLTLRTEGLGDGGSHIDAVDDLIRVVDTFGLHLYSLDLRQHARVHTQALAELEKPSEQTQRVVNVIKAAGEMRRAHDPRVISTYVISGTTSVADIWNVLTLVRACGLSPAGSDSDPGIMPVPLFESIADLRAAPGICRALWTHPEYRVLLASWGNVQEVMLGYSDSSKDGGMLTSTVEIHRAHATLHEVARECGVHLRLFHGRGGTVGRGGGPTHRAIMTQPRFTGAMKLTEQGEVIHWKYANARIAERSLELMVTAA
;
A
#
# COMPACT_ATOMS: atom_id res chain seq x y z
N MET A 1 2.15 -4.37 9.14
CA MET A 1 2.19 -4.51 10.62
C MET A 1 1.53 -3.28 11.23
N GLY A 2 0.67 -3.42 12.25
CA GLY A 2 0.06 -2.27 12.95
C GLY A 2 -1.28 -1.76 12.38
N GLY A 3 -1.67 -2.18 11.17
CA GLY A 3 -2.94 -1.78 10.51
C GLY A 3 -3.94 -2.91 10.28
N ASP A 4 -3.54 -4.18 10.51
CA ASP A 4 -4.40 -5.35 10.28
C ASP A 4 -5.14 -5.76 11.56
N GLY A 5 -6.38 -5.28 11.70
CA GLY A 5 -7.25 -5.58 12.83
C GLY A 5 -8.21 -6.75 12.60
N ASP A 6 -8.14 -7.43 11.46
CA ASP A 6 -8.98 -8.60 11.18
C ASP A 6 -8.62 -9.76 12.13
N GLY A 7 -9.57 -10.17 12.96
CA GLY A 7 -9.36 -11.19 13.99
C GLY A 7 -8.34 -10.84 15.08
N ASN A 8 -7.78 -9.63 15.09
CA ASN A 8 -6.72 -9.22 16.02
C ASN A 8 -7.14 -7.99 16.85
N PRO A 9 -7.61 -8.18 18.10
CA PRO A 9 -8.04 -7.07 18.95
C PRO A 9 -6.88 -6.17 19.42
N ASN A 10 -5.63 -6.62 19.27
CA ASN A 10 -4.46 -5.86 19.70
C ASN A 10 -4.11 -4.71 18.74
N VAL A 11 -4.69 -4.68 17.53
CA VAL A 11 -4.57 -3.53 16.64
C VAL A 11 -5.54 -2.45 17.09
N THR A 12 -4.98 -1.29 17.41
CA THR A 12 -5.69 -0.15 17.98
C THR A 12 -5.25 1.15 17.30
N ALA A 13 -5.89 2.26 17.66
CA ALA A 13 -5.44 3.59 17.25
C ALA A 13 -3.94 3.81 17.53
N GLU A 14 -3.44 3.31 18.67
CA GLU A 14 -2.06 3.51 19.06
C GLU A 14 -1.08 2.71 18.20
N THR A 15 -1.42 1.48 17.85
CA THR A 15 -0.56 0.67 16.97
C THR A 15 -0.44 1.28 15.57
N VAL A 16 -1.48 1.96 15.09
CA VAL A 16 -1.45 2.70 13.82
C VAL A 16 -0.49 3.90 13.93
N ARG A 17 -0.62 4.71 14.99
CA ARG A 17 0.28 5.86 15.21
C ARG A 17 1.73 5.43 15.33
N GLU A 18 1.99 4.40 16.13
CA GLU A 18 3.33 3.88 16.34
C GLU A 18 3.95 3.33 15.04
N ALA A 19 3.18 2.59 14.24
CA ALA A 19 3.67 2.07 12.96
C ALA A 19 4.10 3.21 12.02
N VAL A 20 3.23 4.19 11.82
CA VAL A 20 3.50 5.36 10.96
C VAL A 20 4.72 6.13 11.44
N GLU A 21 4.79 6.46 12.73
CA GLU A 21 5.88 7.25 13.29
C GLU A 21 7.23 6.50 13.23
N ARG A 22 7.24 5.18 13.48
CA ARG A 22 8.45 4.36 13.32
C ARG A 22 8.97 4.34 11.88
N GLY A 23 8.08 4.24 10.90
CA GLY A 23 8.45 4.27 9.47
C GLY A 23 9.13 5.60 9.13
N ARG A 24 8.47 6.71 9.47
CA ARG A 24 8.98 8.06 9.26
C ARG A 24 10.32 8.34 9.96
N ILE A 25 10.47 7.97 11.23
CA ILE A 25 11.74 8.13 11.96
C ILE A 25 12.87 7.36 11.27
N THR A 26 12.59 6.13 10.84
CA THR A 26 13.59 5.25 10.24
C THR A 26 14.08 5.80 8.91
N VAL A 27 13.19 6.20 8.02
CA VAL A 27 13.58 6.74 6.71
C VAL A 27 14.26 8.11 6.83
N THR A 28 13.76 8.98 7.71
CA THR A 28 14.35 10.32 7.91
C THR A 28 15.77 10.20 8.48
N ARG A 29 16.02 9.25 9.40
CA ARG A 29 17.36 8.96 9.90
C ARG A 29 18.30 8.53 8.78
N HIS A 30 17.82 7.70 7.84
CA HIS A 30 18.60 7.29 6.68
C HIS A 30 18.95 8.51 5.80
N TYR A 31 17.96 9.35 5.47
CA TYR A 31 18.20 10.56 4.66
C TYR A 31 19.19 11.53 5.30
N ILE A 32 19.05 11.82 6.60
CA ILE A 32 19.98 12.71 7.32
C ILE A 32 21.40 12.15 7.29
N LYS A 33 21.55 10.83 7.49
CA LYS A 33 22.86 10.17 7.42
C LYS A 33 23.46 10.30 6.02
N SER A 34 22.74 9.92 4.98
CA SER A 34 23.21 9.98 3.59
C SER A 34 23.57 11.40 3.15
N LEU A 35 22.75 12.39 3.52
CA LEU A 35 23.03 13.81 3.26
C LEU A 35 24.29 14.29 3.98
N THR A 36 24.50 13.87 5.22
CA THR A 36 25.71 14.22 5.99
C THR A 36 26.98 13.61 5.38
N GLU A 37 26.88 12.39 4.86
CA GLU A 37 27.96 11.72 4.13
C GLU A 37 28.29 12.50 2.83
N LEU A 38 27.27 12.88 2.04
CA LEU A 38 27.43 13.71 0.84
C LEU A 38 28.07 15.07 1.17
N ALA A 39 27.67 15.69 2.29
CA ALA A 39 28.22 16.97 2.71
C ALA A 39 29.72 16.90 3.06
N SER A 40 30.28 15.74 3.39
CA SER A 40 31.70 15.63 3.80
C SER A 40 32.67 15.92 2.66
N GLY A 41 32.32 15.56 1.43
CA GLY A 41 33.10 15.83 0.21
C GLY A 41 32.71 17.10 -0.55
N ALA A 42 31.67 17.80 -0.11
CA ALA A 42 31.08 18.89 -0.87
C ALA A 42 31.74 20.27 -0.62
N ASP A 43 31.57 21.17 -1.59
CA ASP A 43 31.96 22.58 -1.46
C ASP A 43 31.08 23.34 -0.44
N TYR A 44 31.42 24.61 -0.18
CA TYR A 44 30.69 25.44 0.78
C TYR A 44 29.21 25.65 0.42
N ARG A 45 28.90 25.82 -0.87
CA ARG A 45 27.54 26.08 -1.35
C ARG A 45 26.65 24.85 -1.18
N ALA A 46 27.13 23.69 -1.61
CA ALA A 46 26.44 22.42 -1.46
C ALA A 46 26.28 22.03 0.01
N LYS A 47 27.30 22.24 0.86
CA LYS A 47 27.20 22.06 2.32
C LYS A 47 26.09 22.91 2.94
N ALA A 48 26.01 24.19 2.60
CA ALA A 48 24.98 25.08 3.10
C ALA A 48 23.57 24.65 2.67
N ARG A 49 23.41 24.18 1.42
CA ARG A 49 22.15 23.62 0.92
C ARG A 49 21.76 22.35 1.68
N ILE A 50 22.67 21.37 1.75
CA ILE A 50 22.44 20.12 2.48
C ILE A 50 22.05 20.40 3.93
N ARG A 51 22.73 21.35 4.60
CA ARG A 51 22.41 21.71 5.98
C ARG A 51 20.96 22.18 6.14
N ARG A 52 20.47 23.04 5.23
CA ARG A 52 19.07 23.49 5.24
C ARG A 52 18.09 22.33 5.06
N VAL A 53 18.39 21.40 4.14
CA VAL A 53 17.55 20.20 3.94
C VAL A 53 17.52 19.33 5.19
N VAL A 54 18.67 19.11 5.84
CA VAL A 54 18.76 18.35 7.08
C VAL A 54 17.98 19.03 8.20
N ASP A 55 18.11 20.35 8.37
CA ASP A 55 17.36 21.10 9.38
C ASP A 55 15.84 21.03 9.12
N ALA A 56 15.40 21.08 7.85
CA ALA A 56 14.00 20.92 7.46
C ALA A 56 13.45 19.49 7.70
N LEU A 57 14.28 18.46 7.47
CA LEU A 57 13.93 17.07 7.80
C LEU A 57 13.74 16.86 9.31
N VAL A 58 14.61 17.47 10.12
CA VAL A 58 14.54 17.40 11.60
C VAL A 58 13.31 18.14 12.13
N SER A 59 13.03 19.33 11.62
CA SER A 59 11.87 20.15 12.02
C SER A 59 10.54 19.66 11.45
N ARG A 60 10.57 18.70 10.51
CA ARG A 60 9.38 18.15 9.82
C ARG A 60 8.70 19.15 8.87
N GLU A 61 9.44 20.13 8.37
CA GLU A 61 8.92 21.23 7.55
C GLU A 61 9.17 21.03 6.04
N ILE A 62 9.60 19.84 5.63
CA ILE A 62 9.85 19.49 4.23
C ILE A 62 8.90 18.40 3.75
N THR A 63 8.34 18.59 2.57
CA THR A 63 7.56 17.59 1.85
C THR A 63 8.45 16.64 1.05
N CYS A 64 7.89 15.53 0.60
CA CYS A 64 8.63 14.57 -0.23
C CYS A 64 9.07 15.20 -1.56
N ASP A 65 8.22 16.03 -2.17
CA ASP A 65 8.50 16.66 -3.47
C ASP A 65 9.57 17.75 -3.33
N GLU A 66 9.56 18.53 -2.25
CA GLU A 66 10.62 19.50 -1.94
C GLU A 66 11.96 18.80 -1.70
N LEU A 67 11.99 17.72 -0.91
CA LEU A 67 13.20 16.93 -0.71
C LEU A 67 13.76 16.43 -2.05
N ARG A 68 12.89 15.87 -2.89
CA ARG A 68 13.26 15.39 -4.22
C ARG A 68 13.82 16.50 -5.10
N ASN A 69 13.19 17.68 -5.10
CA ASN A 69 13.63 18.85 -5.89
C ASN A 69 14.99 19.39 -5.41
N GLU A 70 15.23 19.39 -4.10
CA GLU A 70 16.53 19.75 -3.54
C GLU A 70 17.64 18.78 -3.96
N LEU A 71 17.35 17.47 -4.00
CA LEU A 71 18.29 16.46 -4.50
C LEU A 71 18.55 16.62 -6.00
N LEU A 72 17.53 16.89 -6.81
CA LEU A 72 17.70 17.18 -8.25
C LEU A 72 18.54 18.44 -8.49
N THR A 73 18.41 19.43 -7.62
CA THR A 73 19.24 20.62 -7.67
C THR A 73 20.71 20.28 -7.35
N LEU A 74 20.96 19.51 -6.28
CA LEU A 74 22.31 19.02 -5.95
C LEU A 74 22.91 18.17 -7.07
N ARG A 75 22.09 17.36 -7.73
CA ARG A 75 22.50 16.56 -8.90
C ARG A 75 22.96 17.44 -10.06
N THR A 76 22.22 18.53 -10.34
CA THR A 76 22.45 19.40 -11.49
C THR A 76 23.58 20.39 -11.24
N GLU A 77 23.63 21.00 -10.06
CA GLU A 77 24.66 21.96 -9.68
C GLU A 77 25.98 21.28 -9.31
N GLY A 78 25.94 19.99 -8.99
CA GLY A 78 27.08 19.22 -8.51
C GLY A 78 27.42 19.51 -7.05
N LEU A 79 28.40 18.77 -6.50
CA LEU A 79 28.91 18.97 -5.15
C LEU A 79 30.25 19.74 -5.10
N GLY A 80 30.77 20.19 -6.25
CA GLY A 80 32.07 20.87 -6.39
C GLY A 80 33.10 20.10 -7.24
N ASP A 81 34.35 20.59 -7.29
CA ASP A 81 35.43 20.15 -8.20
C ASP A 81 36.08 18.78 -7.86
N GLY A 82 35.43 17.93 -7.05
CA GLY A 82 36.00 16.69 -6.50
C GLY A 82 35.21 15.43 -6.81
N GLY A 83 35.15 14.99 -8.08
CA GLY A 83 34.73 13.63 -8.45
C GLY A 83 33.22 13.32 -8.38
N SER A 84 32.83 12.25 -9.09
CA SER A 84 31.44 11.83 -9.32
C SER A 84 30.72 11.40 -8.03
N HIS A 85 30.07 12.35 -7.36
CA HIS A 85 29.05 12.08 -6.34
C HIS A 85 27.63 11.98 -6.94
N ILE A 86 27.52 12.09 -8.26
CA ILE A 86 26.24 12.04 -8.98
C ILE A 86 25.53 10.72 -8.72
N ASP A 87 26.26 9.60 -8.72
CA ASP A 87 25.68 8.27 -8.47
C ASP A 87 25.05 8.18 -7.08
N ALA A 88 25.69 8.75 -6.05
CA ALA A 88 25.17 8.74 -4.68
C ALA A 88 23.95 9.66 -4.51
N VAL A 89 23.90 10.78 -5.23
CA VAL A 89 22.71 11.64 -5.28
C VAL A 89 21.57 10.94 -6.05
N ASP A 90 21.88 10.29 -7.18
CA ASP A 90 20.91 9.52 -7.97
C ASP A 90 20.33 8.35 -7.16
N ASP A 91 21.16 7.65 -6.40
CA ASP A 91 20.71 6.62 -5.47
C ASP A 91 19.79 7.20 -4.40
N LEU A 92 20.13 8.34 -3.81
CA LEU A 92 19.28 8.98 -2.80
C LEU A 92 17.94 9.45 -3.39
N ILE A 93 17.93 9.96 -4.63
CA ILE A 93 16.71 10.29 -5.37
C ILE A 93 15.85 9.03 -5.55
N ARG A 94 16.44 7.89 -5.96
CA ARG A 94 15.70 6.62 -6.09
C ARG A 94 15.10 6.17 -4.76
N VAL A 95 15.81 6.34 -3.65
CA VAL A 95 15.30 6.02 -2.31
C VAL A 95 14.15 6.95 -1.93
N VAL A 96 14.22 8.25 -2.24
CA VAL A 96 13.09 9.18 -2.03
C VAL A 96 11.89 8.81 -2.89
N ASP A 97 12.10 8.53 -4.17
CA ASP A 97 11.03 8.14 -5.10
C ASP A 97 10.37 6.80 -4.71
N THR A 98 11.11 5.90 -4.06
CA THR A 98 10.60 4.58 -3.65
C THR A 98 9.90 4.61 -2.29
N PHE A 99 10.48 5.29 -1.31
CA PHE A 99 10.07 5.17 0.11
C PHE A 99 9.42 6.44 0.67
N GLY A 100 9.59 7.58 -0.01
CA GLY A 100 9.13 8.89 0.44
C GLY A 100 9.51 9.21 1.89
N LEU A 101 8.73 10.07 2.54
CA LEU A 101 8.96 10.43 3.95
C LEU A 101 8.29 9.49 4.97
N HIS A 102 7.77 8.35 4.52
CA HIS A 102 6.97 7.44 5.34
C HIS A 102 7.52 6.00 5.39
N LEU A 103 8.57 5.68 4.63
CA LEU A 103 9.19 4.36 4.46
C LEU A 103 8.31 3.31 3.79
N TYR A 104 7.06 3.19 4.21
CA TYR A 104 6.10 2.23 3.68
C TYR A 104 4.69 2.77 3.86
N SER A 105 3.80 2.44 2.94
CA SER A 105 2.36 2.64 3.14
C SER A 105 1.81 1.54 4.04
N LEU A 106 0.94 1.93 4.97
CA LEU A 106 0.23 1.07 5.89
C LEU A 106 -1.17 0.79 5.35
N ASP A 107 -1.43 -0.45 4.96
CA ASP A 107 -2.78 -0.93 4.69
C ASP A 107 -3.57 -1.08 6.01
N LEU A 108 -4.76 -0.49 6.08
CA LEU A 108 -5.73 -0.86 7.11
C LEU A 108 -6.49 -2.11 6.66
N ARG A 109 -6.84 -3.00 7.60
CA ARG A 109 -7.63 -4.19 7.29
C ARG A 109 -8.60 -4.53 8.42
N GLN A 110 -9.83 -4.88 8.06
CA GLN A 110 -10.85 -5.39 8.98
C GLN A 110 -11.91 -6.21 8.21
N HIS A 111 -12.59 -7.12 8.92
CA HIS A 111 -13.65 -7.95 8.36
C HIS A 111 -14.95 -7.16 8.09
N ALA A 112 -15.58 -7.42 6.94
CA ALA A 112 -16.83 -6.84 6.47
C ALA A 112 -17.93 -6.75 7.55
N ARG A 113 -18.22 -7.87 8.24
CA ARG A 113 -19.22 -7.95 9.33
C ARG A 113 -19.05 -6.89 10.43
N VAL A 114 -17.80 -6.49 10.72
CA VAL A 114 -17.52 -5.51 11.76
C VAL A 114 -17.97 -4.11 11.33
N HIS A 115 -17.85 -3.79 10.05
CA HIS A 115 -18.35 -2.53 9.49
C HIS A 115 -19.87 -2.48 9.52
N THR A 116 -20.52 -3.58 9.12
CA THR A 116 -21.98 -3.70 9.18
C THR A 116 -22.50 -3.52 10.60
N GLN A 117 -21.85 -4.15 11.58
CA GLN A 117 -22.19 -3.99 12.99
C GLN A 117 -21.94 -2.56 13.48
N ALA A 118 -20.80 -1.95 13.11
CA ALA A 118 -20.47 -0.58 13.50
C ALA A 118 -21.51 0.44 13.04
N LEU A 119 -22.06 0.27 11.84
CA LEU A 119 -23.12 1.12 11.31
C LEU A 119 -24.48 0.87 11.98
N ALA A 120 -24.74 -0.35 12.46
CA ALA A 120 -25.96 -0.67 13.18
C ALA A 120 -25.97 -0.15 14.64
N GLU A 121 -24.78 0.07 15.23
CA GLU A 121 -24.61 0.43 16.64
C GLU A 121 -24.17 1.89 16.88
N LEU A 122 -24.42 2.81 15.95
CA LEU A 122 -23.90 4.18 16.02
C LEU A 122 -24.30 4.95 17.31
N GLU A 123 -25.51 4.70 17.83
CA GLU A 123 -25.99 5.36 19.05
C GLU A 123 -25.37 4.82 20.34
N LYS A 124 -25.07 3.51 20.37
CA LYS A 124 -24.47 2.83 21.51
C LYS A 124 -23.39 1.85 21.03
N PRO A 125 -22.19 2.36 20.71
CA PRO A 125 -21.12 1.57 20.14
C PRO A 125 -20.66 0.46 21.09
N SER A 126 -20.56 -0.77 20.59
CA SER A 126 -19.78 -1.81 21.28
C SER A 126 -18.29 -1.44 21.33
N GLU A 127 -17.51 -2.13 22.18
CA GLU A 127 -16.06 -1.95 22.23
C GLU A 127 -15.39 -2.22 20.87
N GLN A 128 -15.94 -3.17 20.09
CA GLN A 128 -15.44 -3.47 18.76
C GLN A 128 -15.70 -2.32 17.78
N THR A 129 -16.91 -1.77 17.79
CA THR A 129 -17.29 -0.58 17.00
C THR A 129 -16.40 0.62 17.37
N GLN A 130 -16.24 0.89 18.66
CA GLN A 130 -15.38 1.98 19.13
C GLN A 130 -13.93 1.81 18.68
N ARG A 131 -13.41 0.58 18.68
CA ARG A 131 -12.05 0.28 18.23
C ARG A 131 -11.85 0.58 16.74
N VAL A 132 -12.76 0.11 15.88
CA VAL A 132 -12.68 0.37 14.43
C VAL A 132 -12.79 1.86 14.13
N VAL A 133 -13.73 2.56 14.77
CA VAL A 133 -13.86 4.03 14.62
C VAL A 133 -12.59 4.75 15.07
N ASN A 134 -11.99 4.35 16.20
CA ASN A 134 -10.76 4.95 16.71
C ASN A 134 -9.56 4.69 15.78
N VAL A 135 -9.48 3.50 15.17
CA VAL A 135 -8.46 3.18 14.16
C VAL A 135 -8.60 4.08 12.92
N ILE A 136 -9.81 4.26 12.40
CA ILE A 136 -10.06 5.13 11.24
C ILE A 136 -9.73 6.60 11.57
N LYS A 137 -10.12 7.08 12.76
CA LYS A 137 -9.78 8.44 13.22
C LYS A 137 -8.26 8.64 13.35
N ALA A 138 -7.56 7.67 13.94
CA ALA A 138 -6.10 7.71 14.06
C ALA A 138 -5.42 7.71 12.68
N ALA A 139 -5.94 6.97 11.71
CA ALA A 139 -5.46 7.05 10.33
C ALA A 139 -5.64 8.46 9.75
N GLY A 140 -6.78 9.11 10.00
CA GLY A 140 -7.01 10.50 9.59
C GLY A 140 -6.05 11.49 10.25
N GLU A 141 -5.73 11.30 11.53
CA GLU A 141 -4.72 12.08 12.25
C GLU A 141 -3.33 11.93 11.60
N MET A 142 -2.90 10.69 11.34
CA MET A 142 -1.59 10.41 10.76
C MET A 142 -1.45 10.91 9.33
N ARG A 143 -2.50 10.80 8.51
CA ARG A 143 -2.51 11.35 7.14
C ARG A 143 -2.45 12.88 7.11
N ARG A 144 -2.94 13.57 8.14
CA ARG A 144 -2.82 15.04 8.25
C ARG A 144 -1.47 15.48 8.80
N ALA A 145 -0.91 14.71 9.73
CA ALA A 145 0.37 15.00 10.36
C ALA A 145 1.59 14.61 9.49
N HIS A 146 1.37 13.76 8.50
CA HIS A 146 2.39 13.22 7.61
C HIS A 146 1.92 13.24 6.17
N ASP A 147 2.68 12.63 5.27
CA ASP A 147 2.28 12.42 3.89
C ASP A 147 1.00 11.56 3.81
N PRO A 148 -0.09 12.02 3.16
CA PRO A 148 -1.34 11.27 3.05
C PRO A 148 -1.19 9.87 2.40
N ARG A 149 -0.14 9.65 1.61
CA ARG A 149 0.18 8.34 0.99
C ARG A 149 0.55 7.26 2.01
N VAL A 150 0.85 7.64 3.25
CA VAL A 150 1.16 6.68 4.31
C VAL A 150 0.00 5.72 4.59
N ILE A 151 -1.26 6.15 4.42
CA ILE A 151 -2.44 5.28 4.53
C ILE A 151 -3.40 5.67 3.42
N SER A 152 -3.47 4.86 2.36
CA SER A 152 -4.29 5.12 1.16
C SER A 152 -5.27 4.00 0.83
N THR A 153 -5.25 2.92 1.59
CA THR A 153 -5.95 1.67 1.30
C THR A 153 -6.60 1.10 2.55
N TYR A 154 -7.80 0.56 2.38
CA TYR A 154 -8.56 -0.14 3.41
C TYR A 154 -9.04 -1.49 2.87
N VAL A 155 -8.39 -2.58 3.29
CA VAL A 155 -8.72 -3.95 2.91
C VAL A 155 -9.94 -4.46 3.69
N ILE A 156 -10.90 -5.03 2.97
CA ILE A 156 -12.17 -5.51 3.51
C ILE A 156 -12.21 -7.04 3.43
N SER A 157 -11.86 -7.70 4.53
CA SER A 157 -11.88 -9.16 4.61
C SER A 157 -13.30 -9.72 4.60
N GLY A 158 -13.48 -10.92 4.06
CA GLY A 158 -14.79 -11.55 3.91
C GLY A 158 -15.77 -10.70 3.11
N THR A 159 -15.32 -10.07 2.01
CA THR A 159 -16.21 -9.33 1.12
C THR A 159 -17.11 -10.30 0.36
N THR A 160 -18.42 -10.10 0.45
CA THR A 160 -19.44 -10.95 -0.22
C THR A 160 -20.42 -10.15 -1.06
N SER A 161 -20.44 -8.81 -0.91
CA SER A 161 -21.42 -7.96 -1.55
C SER A 161 -20.91 -6.54 -1.84
N VAL A 162 -21.62 -5.81 -2.70
CA VAL A 162 -21.39 -4.37 -2.94
C VAL A 162 -21.60 -3.54 -1.66
N ALA A 163 -22.51 -3.97 -0.78
CA ALA A 163 -22.81 -3.28 0.47
C ALA A 163 -21.61 -3.25 1.42
N ASP A 164 -20.78 -4.29 1.44
CA ASP A 164 -19.58 -4.35 2.28
C ASP A 164 -18.60 -3.21 1.96
N ILE A 165 -18.48 -2.84 0.67
CA ILE A 165 -17.65 -1.72 0.22
C ILE A 165 -18.26 -0.39 0.66
N TRP A 166 -19.57 -0.21 0.45
CA TRP A 166 -20.26 1.03 0.85
C TRP A 166 -20.25 1.25 2.36
N ASN A 167 -20.29 0.18 3.16
CA ASN A 167 -20.19 0.28 4.61
C ASN A 167 -18.87 0.91 5.04
N VAL A 168 -17.75 0.50 4.44
CA VAL A 168 -16.44 1.09 4.71
C VAL A 168 -16.37 2.55 4.24
N LEU A 169 -16.83 2.85 3.03
CA LEU A 169 -16.89 4.22 2.53
C LEU A 169 -17.70 5.15 3.44
N THR A 170 -18.81 4.64 3.98
CA THR A 170 -19.67 5.37 4.91
C THR A 170 -18.96 5.63 6.24
N LEU A 171 -18.31 4.61 6.81
CA LEU A 171 -17.55 4.76 8.06
C LEU A 171 -16.36 5.72 7.93
N VAL A 172 -15.62 5.64 6.82
CA VAL A 172 -14.50 6.55 6.52
C VAL A 172 -14.98 8.00 6.47
N ARG A 173 -16.08 8.26 5.76
CA ARG A 173 -16.72 9.58 5.70
C ARG A 173 -17.21 10.04 7.08
N ALA A 174 -17.87 9.17 7.83
CA ALA A 174 -18.38 9.48 9.17
C ALA A 174 -17.25 9.81 10.17
N CYS A 175 -16.04 9.28 9.95
CA CYS A 175 -14.85 9.62 10.73
C CYS A 175 -14.13 10.90 10.25
N GLY A 176 -14.66 11.59 9.23
CA GLY A 176 -14.10 12.84 8.71
C GLY A 176 -12.96 12.66 7.71
N LEU A 177 -12.83 11.50 7.09
CA LEU A 177 -11.86 11.24 6.02
C LEU A 177 -12.55 11.24 4.66
N SER A 178 -11.85 11.70 3.62
CA SER A 178 -12.33 11.63 2.24
C SER A 178 -11.89 10.32 1.59
N PRO A 179 -12.82 9.49 1.07
CA PRO A 179 -12.43 8.38 0.21
C PRO A 179 -11.88 8.84 -1.13
N ALA A 180 -12.42 9.94 -1.69
CA ALA A 180 -12.01 10.47 -2.98
C ALA A 180 -10.61 11.09 -2.90
N GLY A 181 -9.82 10.89 -3.95
CA GLY A 181 -8.53 11.55 -4.13
C GLY A 181 -8.66 13.01 -4.60
N SER A 182 -7.60 13.77 -4.38
CA SER A 182 -7.34 15.12 -4.85
C SER A 182 -5.86 15.26 -5.23
N ASP A 183 -5.45 16.43 -5.71
CA ASP A 183 -4.07 16.67 -6.13
C ASP A 183 -3.03 16.44 -5.01
N SER A 184 -3.42 16.65 -3.75
CA SER A 184 -2.52 16.55 -2.59
C SER A 184 -2.79 15.35 -1.67
N ASP A 185 -3.91 14.65 -1.85
CA ASP A 185 -4.33 13.54 -0.99
C ASP A 185 -4.90 12.42 -1.88
N PRO A 186 -4.33 11.20 -1.91
CA PRO A 186 -4.82 10.10 -2.76
C PRO A 186 -6.19 9.55 -2.33
N GLY A 187 -6.74 10.00 -1.20
CA GLY A 187 -7.96 9.45 -0.61
C GLY A 187 -7.72 8.10 0.06
N ILE A 188 -8.81 7.39 0.33
CA ILE A 188 -8.79 6.03 0.89
C ILE A 188 -9.59 5.11 -0.02
N MET A 189 -8.88 4.24 -0.71
CA MET A 189 -9.45 3.23 -1.59
C MET A 189 -9.89 2.00 -0.79
N PRO A 190 -11.17 1.60 -0.82
CA PRO A 190 -11.59 0.32 -0.30
C PRO A 190 -11.11 -0.80 -1.22
N VAL A 191 -10.47 -1.81 -0.65
CA VAL A 191 -9.90 -2.97 -1.35
C VAL A 191 -10.69 -4.21 -0.95
N PRO A 192 -11.63 -4.69 -1.77
CA PRO A 192 -12.38 -5.91 -1.45
C PRO A 192 -11.44 -7.11 -1.49
N LEU A 193 -11.52 -7.95 -0.44
CA LEU A 193 -10.79 -9.20 -0.34
C LEU A 193 -11.78 -10.38 -0.44
N PHE A 194 -11.63 -11.17 -1.50
CA PHE A 194 -12.42 -12.37 -1.77
C PHE A 194 -11.66 -13.62 -1.34
N GLU A 195 -12.20 -14.36 -0.37
CA GLU A 195 -11.48 -15.40 0.38
C GLU A 195 -12.07 -16.81 0.23
N SER A 196 -13.38 -16.99 0.08
CA SER A 196 -13.98 -18.32 -0.17
C SER A 196 -14.11 -18.63 -1.66
N ILE A 197 -14.36 -19.90 -1.99
CA ILE A 197 -14.64 -20.32 -3.39
C ILE A 197 -15.88 -19.63 -3.93
N ALA A 198 -16.92 -19.48 -3.11
CA ALA A 198 -18.14 -18.76 -3.49
C ALA A 198 -17.83 -17.29 -3.80
N ASP A 199 -17.02 -16.64 -2.95
CA ASP A 199 -16.66 -15.23 -3.11
C ASP A 199 -15.81 -15.01 -4.38
N LEU A 200 -14.84 -15.88 -4.64
CA LEU A 200 -14.01 -15.80 -5.86
C LEU A 200 -14.87 -15.91 -7.13
N ARG A 201 -15.89 -16.76 -7.13
CA ARG A 201 -16.84 -16.90 -8.24
C ARG A 201 -17.76 -15.68 -8.39
N ALA A 202 -18.15 -15.06 -7.28
CA ALA A 202 -19.01 -13.88 -7.26
C ALA A 202 -18.26 -12.57 -7.56
N ALA A 203 -16.94 -12.54 -7.32
CA ALA A 203 -16.11 -11.34 -7.39
C ALA A 203 -16.28 -10.52 -8.69
N PRO A 204 -16.25 -11.10 -9.91
CA PRO A 204 -16.43 -10.32 -11.13
C PRO A 204 -17.78 -9.62 -11.22
N GLY A 205 -18.85 -10.27 -10.75
CA GLY A 205 -20.20 -9.68 -10.72
C GLY A 205 -20.31 -8.53 -9.73
N ILE A 206 -19.75 -8.70 -8.52
CA ILE A 206 -19.70 -7.66 -7.48
C ILE A 206 -18.91 -6.45 -7.98
N CYS A 207 -17.72 -6.68 -8.55
CA CYS A 207 -16.87 -5.63 -9.10
C CYS A 207 -17.55 -4.90 -10.28
N ARG A 208 -18.21 -5.62 -11.21
CA ARG A 208 -18.96 -4.98 -12.30
C ARG A 208 -20.06 -4.07 -11.78
N ALA A 209 -20.86 -4.55 -10.84
CA ALA A 209 -21.94 -3.77 -10.24
C ALA A 209 -21.41 -2.52 -9.53
N LEU A 210 -20.30 -2.65 -8.80
CA LEU A 210 -19.65 -1.54 -8.12
C LEU A 210 -19.06 -0.53 -9.10
N TRP A 211 -18.29 -0.97 -10.09
CA TRP A 211 -17.56 -0.09 -11.01
C TRP A 211 -18.46 0.61 -12.03
N THR A 212 -19.67 0.11 -12.25
CA THR A 212 -20.68 0.76 -13.09
C THR A 212 -21.59 1.70 -12.30
N HIS A 213 -21.53 1.69 -10.96
CA HIS A 213 -22.35 2.56 -10.12
C HIS A 213 -21.94 4.03 -10.29
N PRO A 214 -22.88 4.97 -10.57
CA PRO A 214 -22.56 6.36 -10.86
C PRO A 214 -21.73 7.07 -9.78
N GLU A 215 -22.06 6.85 -8.51
CA GLU A 215 -21.29 7.45 -7.40
C GLU A 215 -19.89 6.85 -7.25
N TYR A 216 -19.73 5.56 -7.52
CA TYR A 216 -18.43 4.90 -7.41
C TYR A 216 -17.52 5.27 -8.58
N ARG A 217 -18.10 5.58 -9.75
CA ARG A 217 -17.37 6.12 -10.91
C ARG A 217 -16.64 7.43 -10.58
N VAL A 218 -17.24 8.30 -9.77
CA VAL A 218 -16.60 9.53 -9.31
C VAL A 218 -15.36 9.22 -8.46
N LEU A 219 -15.46 8.22 -7.57
CA LEU A 219 -14.33 7.77 -6.77
C LEU A 219 -13.23 7.14 -7.63
N LEU A 220 -13.59 6.24 -8.54
CA LEU A 220 -12.64 5.64 -9.49
C LEU A 220 -11.89 6.70 -10.28
N ALA A 221 -12.59 7.71 -10.83
CA ALA A 221 -11.97 8.81 -11.54
C ALA A 221 -10.97 9.58 -10.66
N SER A 222 -11.31 9.81 -9.39
CA SER A 222 -10.39 10.46 -8.42
C SER A 222 -9.15 9.63 -8.10
N TRP A 223 -9.19 8.32 -8.32
CA TRP A 223 -8.05 7.40 -8.17
C TRP A 223 -7.37 7.07 -9.52
N GLY A 224 -7.58 7.89 -10.56
CA GLY A 224 -7.00 7.66 -11.89
C GLY A 224 -7.55 6.42 -12.59
N ASN A 225 -8.81 6.06 -12.31
CA ASN A 225 -9.49 4.83 -12.72
C ASN A 225 -8.78 3.55 -12.27
N VAL A 226 -7.95 3.60 -11.23
CA VAL A 226 -7.33 2.41 -10.64
C VAL A 226 -8.27 1.82 -9.58
N GLN A 227 -8.41 0.49 -9.58
CA GLN A 227 -9.01 -0.25 -8.48
C GLN A 227 -8.07 -1.36 -8.02
N GLU A 228 -7.79 -1.43 -6.72
CA GLU A 228 -7.15 -2.62 -6.13
C GLU A 228 -8.21 -3.64 -5.69
N VAL A 229 -7.99 -4.92 -5.99
CA VAL A 229 -8.79 -6.06 -5.52
C VAL A 229 -7.84 -7.12 -4.97
N MET A 230 -8.15 -7.67 -3.79
CA MET A 230 -7.33 -8.68 -3.15
C MET A 230 -7.92 -10.10 -3.30
N LEU A 231 -7.07 -11.07 -3.62
CA LEU A 231 -7.45 -12.48 -3.74
C LEU A 231 -6.80 -13.30 -2.62
N GLY A 232 -7.63 -14.01 -1.85
CA GLY A 232 -7.21 -14.85 -0.72
C GLY A 232 -6.86 -16.28 -1.15
N TYR A 233 -5.58 -16.65 -1.09
CA TYR A 233 -5.11 -17.99 -1.45
C TYR A 233 -5.27 -19.00 -0.32
N SER A 234 -4.76 -18.67 0.87
CA SER A 234 -4.77 -19.61 2.00
C SER A 234 -6.18 -19.94 2.45
N ASP A 235 -7.07 -18.95 2.53
CA ASP A 235 -8.43 -19.15 3.04
C ASP A 235 -9.31 -19.89 2.03
N SER A 236 -9.18 -19.61 0.72
CA SER A 236 -9.88 -20.40 -0.31
C SER A 236 -9.38 -21.84 -0.39
N SER A 237 -8.10 -22.06 -0.07
CA SER A 237 -7.54 -23.42 0.05
C SER A 237 -8.09 -24.18 1.25
N LYS A 238 -8.38 -23.50 2.38
CA LYS A 238 -9.05 -24.12 3.54
C LYS A 238 -10.51 -24.43 3.26
N ASP A 239 -11.17 -23.60 2.45
CA ASP A 239 -12.58 -23.76 2.07
C ASP A 239 -12.80 -24.88 1.05
N GLY A 240 -12.16 -24.80 -0.13
CA GLY A 240 -12.40 -25.70 -1.26
C GLY A 240 -11.28 -26.70 -1.58
N GLY A 241 -10.20 -26.71 -0.79
CA GLY A 241 -8.99 -27.45 -1.11
C GLY A 241 -8.08 -26.74 -2.12
N MET A 242 -6.80 -27.11 -2.13
CA MET A 242 -5.74 -26.41 -2.89
C MET A 242 -5.97 -26.40 -4.41
N LEU A 243 -6.44 -27.51 -4.99
CA LEU A 243 -6.66 -27.61 -6.44
C LEU A 243 -7.79 -26.67 -6.87
N THR A 244 -8.94 -26.77 -6.20
CA THR A 244 -10.11 -25.92 -6.47
C THR A 244 -9.75 -24.45 -6.29
N SER A 245 -9.12 -24.08 -5.18
CA SER A 245 -8.64 -22.72 -4.91
C SER A 245 -7.76 -22.19 -6.03
N THR A 246 -6.77 -22.96 -6.48
CA THR A 246 -5.87 -22.54 -7.56
C THR A 246 -6.62 -22.29 -8.87
N VAL A 247 -7.54 -23.17 -9.25
CA VAL A 247 -8.34 -23.03 -10.47
C VAL A 247 -9.28 -21.83 -10.38
N GLU A 248 -9.97 -21.65 -9.25
CA GLU A 248 -10.93 -20.57 -9.06
C GLU A 248 -10.25 -19.20 -8.96
N ILE A 249 -9.06 -19.12 -8.36
CA ILE A 249 -8.25 -17.90 -8.39
C ILE A 249 -7.80 -17.58 -9.82
N HIS A 250 -7.35 -18.57 -10.58
CA HIS A 250 -6.95 -18.36 -11.97
C HIS A 250 -8.13 -17.84 -12.82
N ARG A 251 -9.32 -18.42 -12.64
CA ARG A 251 -10.55 -17.96 -13.30
C ARG A 251 -10.94 -16.55 -12.85
N ALA A 252 -11.00 -16.31 -11.54
CA ALA A 252 -11.35 -15.00 -10.98
C ALA A 252 -10.40 -13.91 -11.49
N HIS A 253 -9.09 -14.18 -11.52
CA HIS A 253 -8.09 -13.27 -12.07
C HIS A 253 -8.42 -12.93 -13.55
N ALA A 254 -8.60 -13.92 -14.43
CA ALA A 254 -8.89 -13.68 -15.83
C ALA A 254 -10.20 -12.88 -16.02
N THR A 255 -11.28 -13.29 -15.37
CA THR A 255 -12.59 -12.63 -15.51
C THR A 255 -12.61 -11.23 -14.90
N LEU A 256 -11.88 -10.98 -13.80
CA LEU A 256 -11.78 -9.64 -13.22
C LEU A 256 -11.09 -8.65 -14.18
N HIS A 257 -10.05 -9.06 -14.90
CA HIS A 257 -9.42 -8.21 -15.93
C HIS A 257 -10.34 -7.95 -17.12
N GLU A 258 -11.14 -8.93 -17.52
CA GLU A 258 -12.15 -8.73 -18.56
C GLU A 258 -13.19 -7.68 -18.12
N VAL A 259 -13.76 -7.84 -16.92
CA VAL A 259 -14.71 -6.87 -16.35
C VAL A 259 -14.08 -5.49 -16.19
N ALA A 260 -12.82 -5.43 -15.74
CA ALA A 260 -12.10 -4.16 -15.57
C ALA A 260 -11.95 -3.44 -16.91
N ARG A 261 -11.56 -4.16 -17.98
CA ARG A 261 -11.45 -3.62 -19.33
C ARG A 261 -12.80 -3.10 -19.84
N GLU A 262 -13.88 -3.86 -19.67
CA GLU A 262 -15.23 -3.44 -20.05
C GLU A 262 -15.68 -2.19 -19.29
N CYS A 263 -15.29 -2.07 -18.02
CA CYS A 263 -15.59 -0.92 -17.19
C CYS A 263 -14.59 0.23 -17.40
N GLY A 264 -13.51 0.09 -18.16
CA GLY A 264 -12.46 1.12 -18.26
C GLY A 264 -11.75 1.37 -16.92
N VAL A 265 -11.54 0.32 -16.13
CA VAL A 265 -10.83 0.33 -14.85
C VAL A 265 -9.44 -0.30 -15.04
N HIS A 266 -8.41 0.34 -14.50
CA HIS A 266 -7.07 -0.21 -14.37
C HIS A 266 -7.02 -1.08 -13.11
N LEU A 267 -7.13 -2.39 -13.30
CA LEU A 267 -7.12 -3.34 -12.19
C LEU A 267 -5.69 -3.51 -11.65
N ARG A 268 -5.57 -3.40 -10.33
CA ARG A 268 -4.39 -3.83 -9.57
C ARG A 268 -4.78 -5.04 -8.73
N LEU A 269 -4.19 -6.20 -9.00
CA LEU A 269 -4.45 -7.38 -8.18
C LEU A 269 -3.47 -7.46 -7.02
N PHE A 270 -4.03 -7.59 -5.83
CA PHE A 270 -3.30 -7.83 -4.59
C PHE A 270 -3.38 -9.32 -4.24
N HIS A 271 -2.27 -10.03 -4.40
CA HIS A 271 -2.20 -11.45 -4.06
C HIS A 271 -1.89 -11.63 -2.58
N GLY A 272 -2.84 -12.22 -1.87
CA GLY A 272 -2.72 -12.52 -0.45
C GLY A 272 -1.76 -13.67 -0.14
N ARG A 273 -1.63 -13.95 1.17
CA ARG A 273 -0.75 -14.98 1.71
C ARG A 273 -1.04 -16.38 1.17
N GLY A 274 0.02 -17.13 0.91
CA GLY A 274 -0.02 -18.59 0.74
C GLY A 274 -0.23 -19.09 -0.69
N GLY A 275 -0.31 -18.21 -1.68
CA GLY A 275 -0.16 -18.58 -3.09
C GLY A 275 1.27 -19.01 -3.41
N THR A 276 1.45 -19.68 -4.55
CA THR A 276 2.78 -20.03 -5.09
C THR A 276 3.70 -18.81 -5.24
N VAL A 277 3.12 -17.62 -5.41
CA VAL A 277 3.84 -16.34 -5.54
C VAL A 277 4.44 -15.87 -4.19
N GLY A 278 3.75 -16.10 -3.06
CA GLY A 278 4.15 -15.58 -1.74
C GLY A 278 4.96 -16.53 -0.86
N ARG A 279 4.96 -17.84 -1.17
CA ARG A 279 5.54 -18.86 -0.28
C ARG A 279 7.06 -19.01 -0.32
N GLY A 280 7.78 -18.33 -1.22
CA GLY A 280 9.25 -18.37 -1.31
C GLY A 280 9.89 -19.75 -1.58
N GLY A 281 9.13 -20.85 -1.49
CA GLY A 281 9.59 -22.22 -1.72
C GLY A 281 9.45 -22.71 -3.16
N GLY A 282 8.89 -21.90 -4.05
CA GLY A 282 8.93 -22.07 -5.50
C GLY A 282 9.43 -20.78 -6.16
N PRO A 283 9.86 -20.79 -7.43
CA PRO A 283 10.37 -19.58 -8.07
C PRO A 283 9.23 -18.56 -8.18
N THR A 284 9.23 -17.50 -7.36
CA THR A 284 8.29 -16.35 -7.45
C THR A 284 8.10 -15.92 -8.90
N HIS A 285 9.21 -15.85 -9.63
CA HIS A 285 9.25 -15.59 -11.06
C HIS A 285 8.32 -16.51 -11.86
N ARG A 286 8.41 -17.84 -11.70
CA ARG A 286 7.55 -18.79 -12.42
C ARG A 286 6.08 -18.62 -12.01
N ALA A 287 5.81 -18.37 -10.73
CA ALA A 287 4.45 -18.18 -10.25
C ALA A 287 3.79 -16.93 -10.89
N ILE A 288 4.54 -15.84 -11.04
CA ILE A 288 4.11 -14.64 -11.78
C ILE A 288 3.90 -14.96 -13.26
N MET A 289 4.87 -15.60 -13.92
CA MET A 289 4.80 -15.94 -15.35
C MET A 289 3.62 -16.87 -15.71
N THR A 290 3.12 -17.65 -14.76
CA THR A 290 1.97 -18.56 -14.96
C THR A 290 0.61 -17.91 -14.69
N GLN A 291 0.59 -16.65 -14.26
CA GLN A 291 -0.67 -15.94 -14.11
C GLN A 291 -1.36 -15.74 -15.47
N PRO A 292 -2.71 -15.65 -15.51
CA PRO A 292 -3.42 -15.13 -16.68
C PRO A 292 -2.74 -13.86 -17.21
N ARG A 293 -2.69 -13.70 -18.53
CA ARG A 293 -2.17 -12.46 -19.12
C ARG A 293 -2.99 -11.28 -18.61
N PHE A 294 -2.30 -10.28 -18.08
CA PHE A 294 -2.94 -9.09 -17.54
C PHE A 294 -2.18 -7.83 -17.95
N THR A 295 -2.84 -6.68 -17.78
CA THR A 295 -2.26 -5.35 -17.94
C THR A 295 -2.56 -4.57 -16.67
N GLY A 296 -1.60 -3.84 -16.14
CA GLY A 296 -1.79 -3.07 -14.91
C GLY A 296 -0.68 -3.34 -13.92
N ALA A 297 -1.02 -3.27 -12.63
CA ALA A 297 -0.06 -3.43 -11.55
C ALA A 297 -0.39 -4.67 -10.70
N MET A 298 0.62 -5.19 -10.04
CA MET A 298 0.49 -6.29 -9.10
C MET A 298 1.01 -5.86 -7.74
N LYS A 299 0.33 -6.30 -6.68
CA LYS A 299 0.76 -6.18 -5.29
C LYS A 299 0.82 -7.57 -4.67
N LEU A 300 1.84 -7.84 -3.87
CA LEU A 300 2.12 -9.16 -3.33
C LEU A 300 2.26 -9.09 -1.81
N THR A 301 1.64 -10.00 -1.08
CA THR A 301 1.93 -10.19 0.34
C THR A 301 3.19 -11.04 0.50
N GLU A 302 4.27 -10.44 0.98
CA GLU A 302 5.43 -11.19 1.47
C GLU A 302 5.17 -11.70 2.88
N GLN A 303 5.36 -13.01 3.09
CA GLN A 303 5.13 -13.61 4.40
C GLN A 303 6.29 -13.33 5.36
N GLY A 304 5.99 -13.16 6.65
CA GLY A 304 7.02 -12.89 7.66
C GLY A 304 8.14 -13.94 7.69
N GLU A 305 7.78 -15.21 7.52
CA GLU A 305 8.73 -16.32 7.47
C GLU A 305 9.67 -16.31 6.25
N VAL A 306 9.32 -15.62 5.16
CA VAL A 306 10.15 -15.54 3.96
C VAL A 306 11.03 -14.28 3.90
N ILE A 307 10.78 -13.28 4.75
CA ILE A 307 11.52 -12.00 4.73
C ILE A 307 13.02 -12.21 4.86
N HIS A 308 13.45 -13.05 5.81
CA HIS A 308 14.88 -13.35 5.98
C HIS A 308 15.48 -13.96 4.71
N TRP A 309 14.79 -14.91 4.08
CA TRP A 309 15.29 -15.59 2.89
C TRP A 309 15.35 -14.71 1.65
N LYS A 310 14.52 -13.67 1.56
CA LYS A 310 14.46 -12.76 0.41
C LYS A 310 15.25 -11.46 0.60
N TYR A 311 15.42 -11.00 1.85
CA TYR A 311 15.90 -9.65 2.13
C TYR A 311 16.98 -9.57 3.23
N ALA A 312 17.55 -10.68 3.71
CA ALA A 312 18.56 -10.66 4.79
C ALA A 312 19.86 -9.92 4.43
N ASN A 313 20.19 -9.78 3.15
CA ASN A 313 21.30 -8.94 2.70
C ASN A 313 21.04 -8.35 1.32
N ALA A 314 21.81 -7.33 0.95
CA ALA A 314 21.62 -6.55 -0.27
C ALA A 314 21.65 -7.41 -1.55
N ARG A 315 22.57 -8.39 -1.67
CA ARG A 315 22.66 -9.24 -2.87
C ARG A 315 21.44 -10.15 -3.04
N ILE A 316 20.94 -10.72 -1.94
CA ILE A 316 19.74 -11.56 -1.96
C ILE A 316 18.50 -10.71 -2.25
N ALA A 317 18.43 -9.50 -1.67
CA ALA A 317 17.35 -8.54 -1.92
C ALA A 317 17.32 -8.11 -3.39
N GLU A 318 18.47 -7.74 -3.95
CA GLU A 318 18.63 -7.39 -5.37
C GLU A 318 18.14 -8.52 -6.26
N ARG A 319 18.62 -9.75 -6.03
CA ARG A 319 18.17 -10.92 -6.81
C ARG A 319 16.67 -11.18 -6.68
N SER A 320 16.11 -10.99 -5.48
CA SER A 320 14.67 -11.18 -5.24
C SER A 320 13.84 -10.15 -6.00
N LEU A 321 14.27 -8.89 -6.02
CA LEU A 321 13.62 -7.82 -6.78
C LEU A 321 13.78 -8.03 -8.30
N GLU A 322 14.97 -8.38 -8.77
CA GLU A 322 15.25 -8.69 -10.17
C GLU A 322 14.31 -9.79 -10.69
N LEU A 323 14.13 -10.88 -9.92
CA LEU A 323 13.22 -11.98 -10.27
C LEU A 323 11.75 -11.58 -10.32
N MET A 324 11.33 -10.55 -9.56
CA MET A 324 9.96 -10.04 -9.63
C MET A 324 9.78 -9.13 -10.84
N VAL A 325 10.72 -8.20 -11.06
CA VAL A 325 10.67 -7.23 -12.17
C VAL A 325 10.77 -7.93 -13.53
N THR A 326 11.60 -8.96 -13.65
CA THR A 326 11.76 -9.70 -14.92
C THR A 326 10.58 -10.62 -15.23
N ALA A 327 9.73 -10.92 -14.26
CA ALA A 327 8.57 -11.79 -14.44
C ALA A 327 7.28 -11.02 -14.77
N ALA A 328 7.17 -9.77 -14.30
CA ALA A 328 6.02 -8.90 -14.48
C ALA A 328 6.07 -8.15 -15.83
#